data_AF-A0A3P9LKM1-F1
#
_entry.id   AF-A0A3P9LKM1-F1
#
_cell.length_a   1.000
_cell.length_b   1.000
_cell.length_c   1.000
_cell.angle_alpha   90.00
_cell.angle_beta   90.00
_cell.angle_gamma   90.00
#
_symmetry.space_group_name_H-M   'P 1'
#
loop_
_entity.id
_entity.type
_entity.pdbx_description
1 polymer ?
#
loop_
_entity_poly.entity_id
_entity_poly.type
_entity_poly.pdbx_seq_one_letter_code
_entity_poly.pdbx_strand_id
1 'polypeptide(L)'
;MEMKKRIHLELRNRTPSDVKELVLDNCRSNEGKIEGLTDEFEELEFLSTINVGLTTVAHLPKLKKLKKLELSDNRISGGLEVLAEKCPNLTHLNLSGNKIKDLSTIGPLKELGALKSLDLFNCEVTNLNEYRDNVFKLLPQLTYLDGYDKDDKEAPDSDGEVYAEGLDDDEDDEEDEEEYDEDAPPGDEEDEEGDEEEEENEEEEEEDLSGEEEEEDDLNDKEGDDDDEEEGEQNDEERGQKRKRELDEEGEEDDDD
;
A
#
# COMPACT_ATOMS: atom_id res chain seq x y z
N MET A 1 -5.79 -5.04 12.24
CA MET A 1 -6.13 -3.62 12.53
C MET A 1 -6.61 -2.98 11.23
N GLU A 2 -7.57 -2.05 11.25
CA GLU A 2 -8.01 -1.33 10.03
C GLU A 2 -6.95 -0.33 9.55
N MET A 3 -6.87 -0.09 8.23
CA MET A 3 -5.84 0.76 7.62
C MET A 3 -5.86 2.19 8.17
N LYS A 4 -7.03 2.84 8.27
CA LYS A 4 -7.17 4.19 8.87
C LYS A 4 -6.63 4.27 10.31
N LYS A 5 -6.91 3.25 11.12
CA LYS A 5 -6.41 3.17 12.50
C LYS A 5 -4.89 2.99 12.54
N ARG A 6 -4.32 2.23 11.59
CA ARG A 6 -2.86 2.09 11.46
C ARG A 6 -2.20 3.42 11.08
N ILE A 7 -2.73 4.12 10.08
CA ILE A 7 -2.22 5.44 9.66
C ILE A 7 -2.18 6.41 10.85
N HIS A 8 -3.27 6.53 11.61
CA HIS A 8 -3.32 7.41 12.79
C HIS A 8 -2.24 7.06 13.84
N LEU A 9 -1.97 5.77 14.06
CA LEU A 9 -0.92 5.31 14.98
C LEU A 9 0.50 5.56 14.47
N GLU A 10 0.74 5.50 13.15
CA GLU A 10 2.05 5.79 12.56
C GLU A 10 2.36 7.29 12.53
N LEU A 11 1.34 8.16 12.42
CA LEU A 11 1.55 9.61 12.45
C LEU A 11 2.15 10.07 13.79
N ARG A 12 1.71 9.53 14.94
CA ARG A 12 2.21 9.88 16.28
C ARG A 12 2.25 11.40 16.53
N ASN A 13 1.16 12.10 16.21
CA ASN A 13 1.01 13.57 16.26
C ASN A 13 1.85 14.37 15.23
N ARG A 14 2.56 13.71 14.30
CA ARG A 14 3.12 14.39 13.12
C ARG A 14 2.01 14.76 12.14
N THR A 15 2.22 15.85 11.42
CA THR A 15 1.46 16.22 10.23
C THR A 15 1.71 15.20 9.10
N PRO A 16 0.70 14.83 8.28
CA PRO A 16 0.89 13.96 7.12
C PRO A 16 1.94 14.48 6.11
N SER A 17 2.06 15.81 6.00
CA SER A 17 3.02 16.49 5.13
C SER A 17 4.46 16.13 5.41
N ASP A 18 4.82 15.85 6.66
CA ASP A 18 6.21 15.72 7.09
C ASP A 18 6.69 14.25 7.08
N VAL A 19 5.83 13.33 6.63
CA VAL A 19 6.06 11.88 6.69
C VAL A 19 6.69 11.38 5.39
N LYS A 20 8.00 11.08 5.46
CA LYS A 20 8.77 10.50 4.35
C LYS A 20 8.59 8.99 4.16
N GLU A 21 8.25 8.28 5.23
CA GLU A 21 8.13 6.81 5.25
C GLU A 21 6.84 6.40 5.98
N LEU A 22 6.06 5.51 5.37
CA LEU A 22 4.84 4.99 5.97
C LEU A 22 4.69 3.47 5.74
N VAL A 23 4.64 2.71 6.84
CA VAL A 23 4.49 1.24 6.84
C VAL A 23 3.10 0.87 7.35
N LEU A 24 2.26 0.32 6.48
CA LEU A 24 0.88 -0.08 6.77
C LEU A 24 0.67 -1.61 6.76
N ASP A 25 1.76 -2.37 6.76
CA ASP A 25 1.75 -3.83 6.59
C ASP A 25 0.87 -4.55 7.61
N ASN A 26 0.26 -5.66 7.15
CA ASN A 26 -0.61 -6.53 7.95
C ASN A 26 -1.82 -5.79 8.59
N CYS A 27 -2.16 -4.59 8.11
CA CYS A 27 -3.47 -3.98 8.36
C CYS A 27 -4.55 -4.63 7.47
N ARG A 28 -5.78 -4.13 7.56
CA ARG A 28 -6.92 -4.57 6.75
C ARG A 28 -7.43 -3.37 5.96
N SER A 29 -7.35 -3.47 4.63
CA SER A 29 -8.10 -2.61 3.71
C SER A 29 -9.59 -2.97 3.71
N ASN A 30 -10.45 -1.97 3.50
CA ASN A 30 -11.87 -2.22 3.26
C ASN A 30 -12.11 -2.46 1.77
N GLU A 31 -12.89 -3.49 1.41
CA GLU A 31 -13.17 -3.91 0.01
C GLU A 31 -11.93 -4.13 -0.88
N GLY A 32 -10.73 -4.29 -0.30
CA GLY A 32 -9.47 -4.36 -1.05
C GLY A 32 -8.99 -3.01 -1.62
N LYS A 33 -9.42 -1.89 -1.01
CA LYS A 33 -9.10 -0.52 -1.43
C LYS A 33 -8.25 0.20 -0.38
N ILE A 34 -7.36 1.06 -0.85
CA ILE A 34 -6.61 1.98 0.02
C ILE A 34 -7.58 2.99 0.63
N GLU A 35 -7.41 3.29 1.92
CA GLU A 35 -8.24 4.23 2.66
C GLU A 35 -7.43 5.01 3.71
N GLY A 36 -7.78 6.28 3.93
CA GLY A 36 -7.11 7.14 4.91
C GLY A 36 -5.82 7.80 4.43
N LEU A 37 -5.27 7.41 3.28
CA LEU A 37 -4.27 8.20 2.57
C LEU A 37 -4.95 9.32 1.78
N THR A 38 -4.33 10.50 1.78
CA THR A 38 -4.79 11.75 1.15
C THR A 38 -3.66 12.36 0.33
N ASP A 39 -3.95 13.41 -0.45
CA ASP A 39 -2.90 14.18 -1.15
C ASP A 39 -2.00 14.99 -0.19
N GLU A 40 -2.31 15.02 1.12
CA GLU A 40 -1.55 15.75 2.16
C GLU A 40 -0.20 15.09 2.50
N PHE A 41 0.02 13.84 2.08
CA PHE A 41 1.29 13.11 2.25
C PHE A 41 2.32 13.55 1.20
N GLU A 42 2.61 14.85 1.15
CA GLU A 42 3.37 15.48 0.06
C GLU A 42 4.85 15.05 0.03
N GLU A 43 5.49 14.86 1.20
CA GLU A 43 6.88 14.42 1.33
C GLU A 43 7.07 12.89 1.34
N LEU A 44 6.03 12.09 1.10
CA LEU A 44 6.11 10.63 1.21
C LEU A 44 6.98 10.03 0.09
N GLU A 45 8.14 9.49 0.46
CA GLU A 45 9.13 8.87 -0.44
C GLU A 45 9.00 7.34 -0.47
N PHE A 46 8.57 6.72 0.63
CA PHE A 46 8.39 5.27 0.78
C PHE A 46 7.01 4.92 1.36
N LEU A 47 6.32 3.97 0.73
CA LEU A 47 5.04 3.43 1.20
C LEU A 47 5.04 1.90 1.13
N SER A 48 4.79 1.25 2.27
CA SER A 48 4.59 -0.21 2.34
C SER A 48 3.16 -0.57 2.73
N THR A 49 2.56 -1.50 1.98
CA THR A 49 1.19 -1.99 2.19
C THR A 49 1.13 -3.52 2.02
N ILE A 50 2.12 -4.23 2.57
CA ILE A 50 2.28 -5.67 2.40
C ILE A 50 1.16 -6.42 3.15
N ASN A 51 0.56 -7.41 2.48
CA ASN A 51 -0.46 -8.30 3.07
C ASN A 51 -1.66 -7.54 3.71
N VAL A 52 -2.15 -6.48 3.06
CA VAL A 52 -3.33 -5.71 3.56
C VAL A 52 -4.63 -6.04 2.82
N GLY A 53 -4.57 -6.93 1.82
CA GLY A 53 -5.71 -7.46 1.09
C GLY A 53 -6.16 -6.64 -0.12
N LEU A 54 -5.31 -5.74 -0.66
CA LEU A 54 -5.65 -4.89 -1.80
C LEU A 54 -6.01 -5.72 -3.04
N THR A 55 -7.01 -5.26 -3.78
CA THR A 55 -7.39 -5.78 -5.11
C THR A 55 -7.11 -4.76 -6.22
N THR A 56 -6.91 -3.48 -5.86
CA THR A 56 -6.65 -2.39 -6.79
C THR A 56 -5.83 -1.27 -6.14
N VAL A 57 -5.08 -0.54 -6.97
CA VAL A 57 -4.35 0.68 -6.61
C VAL A 57 -5.08 1.97 -7.05
N ALA A 58 -6.28 1.87 -7.62
CA ALA A 58 -7.05 3.00 -8.16
C ALA A 58 -7.41 4.10 -7.14
N HIS A 59 -7.32 3.80 -5.84
CA HIS A 59 -7.58 4.73 -4.74
C HIS A 59 -6.32 5.34 -4.12
N LEU A 60 -5.15 5.22 -4.76
CA LEU A 60 -3.96 5.98 -4.36
C LEU A 60 -4.19 7.50 -4.55
N PRO A 61 -3.83 8.32 -3.55
CA PRO A 61 -3.70 9.77 -3.73
C PRO A 61 -2.50 10.10 -4.61
N LYS A 62 -2.31 11.39 -4.94
CA LYS A 62 -1.23 11.86 -5.80
C LYS A 62 0.07 12.09 -5.02
N LEU A 63 0.82 11.01 -4.82
CA LEU A 63 2.09 10.98 -4.09
C LEU A 63 3.27 11.32 -5.01
N LYS A 64 3.49 12.62 -5.26
CA LYS A 64 4.50 13.10 -6.23
C LYS A 64 5.94 12.75 -5.87
N LYS A 65 6.28 12.66 -4.57
CA LYS A 65 7.63 12.35 -4.07
C LYS A 65 7.88 10.86 -3.85
N LEU A 66 6.88 9.99 -4.10
CA LEU A 66 6.99 8.56 -3.86
C LEU A 66 7.98 7.90 -4.82
N LYS A 67 9.07 7.35 -4.25
CA LYS A 67 10.15 6.66 -4.96
C LYS A 67 10.01 5.13 -4.88
N LYS A 68 9.61 4.58 -3.72
CA LYS A 68 9.51 3.12 -3.48
C LYS A 68 8.13 2.74 -2.94
N LEU A 69 7.50 1.74 -3.56
CA LEU A 69 6.15 1.28 -3.25
C LEU A 69 6.10 -0.25 -3.13
N GLU A 70 5.85 -0.76 -1.92
CA GLU A 70 5.71 -2.19 -1.65
C GLU A 70 4.23 -2.59 -1.58
N LEU A 71 3.80 -3.43 -2.53
CA LEU A 71 2.42 -3.96 -2.64
C LEU A 71 2.36 -5.49 -2.49
N SER A 72 3.40 -6.10 -1.91
CA SER A 72 3.59 -7.55 -1.84
C SER A 72 2.46 -8.28 -1.09
N ASP A 73 2.21 -9.54 -1.43
CA ASP A 73 1.19 -10.40 -0.82
C ASP A 73 -0.26 -9.83 -0.82
N ASN A 74 -0.57 -9.02 -1.83
CA ASN A 74 -1.93 -8.56 -2.10
C ASN A 74 -2.62 -9.40 -3.20
N ARG A 75 -3.73 -8.91 -3.75
CA ARG A 75 -4.58 -9.59 -4.76
C ARG A 75 -4.79 -8.73 -6.01
N ILE A 76 -3.86 -7.83 -6.31
CA ILE A 76 -3.93 -6.92 -7.45
C ILE A 76 -3.79 -7.72 -8.74
N SER A 77 -4.66 -7.46 -9.72
CA SER A 77 -4.66 -8.13 -11.03
C SER A 77 -4.68 -7.17 -12.23
N GLY A 78 -4.47 -5.87 -12.00
CA GLY A 78 -4.52 -4.82 -13.02
C GLY A 78 -4.85 -3.45 -12.42
N GLY A 79 -5.19 -2.49 -13.29
CA GLY A 79 -5.41 -1.09 -12.89
C GLY A 79 -4.10 -0.35 -12.58
N LEU A 80 -2.97 -0.78 -13.15
CA LEU A 80 -1.64 -0.22 -12.89
C LEU A 80 -1.40 1.11 -13.62
N GLU A 81 -2.22 1.44 -14.62
CA GLU A 81 -2.18 2.71 -15.36
C GLU A 81 -2.29 3.96 -14.47
N VAL A 82 -2.96 3.84 -13.32
CA VAL A 82 -3.09 4.95 -12.35
C VAL A 82 -1.76 5.33 -11.71
N LEU A 83 -0.79 4.41 -11.64
CA LEU A 83 0.50 4.67 -11.00
C LEU A 83 1.27 5.78 -11.72
N ALA A 84 1.18 5.86 -13.06
CA ALA A 84 1.79 6.93 -13.84
C ALA A 84 1.18 8.32 -13.56
N GLU A 85 -0.11 8.40 -13.22
CA GLU A 85 -0.78 9.66 -12.86
C GLU A 85 -0.49 10.06 -11.40
N LYS A 86 -0.50 9.08 -10.49
CA LYS A 86 -0.42 9.29 -9.04
C LYS A 86 1.00 9.40 -8.52
N CYS A 87 1.90 8.55 -8.99
CA CYS A 87 3.28 8.37 -8.51
C CYS A 87 4.28 8.48 -9.67
N PRO A 88 4.38 9.64 -10.38
CA PRO A 88 5.15 9.75 -11.61
C PRO A 88 6.67 9.55 -11.44
N ASN A 89 7.19 9.75 -10.22
CA ASN A 89 8.60 9.62 -9.87
C ASN A 89 8.96 8.26 -9.24
N LEU A 90 8.07 7.26 -9.36
CA LEU A 90 8.29 5.94 -8.78
C LEU A 90 9.47 5.23 -9.46
N THR A 91 10.48 4.86 -8.67
CA THR A 91 11.70 4.18 -9.14
C THR A 91 11.72 2.70 -8.79
N HIS A 92 11.04 2.30 -7.71
CA HIS A 92 10.98 0.92 -7.21
C HIS A 92 9.53 0.51 -6.96
N LEU A 93 9.10 -0.60 -7.55
CA LEU A 93 7.76 -1.16 -7.38
C LEU A 93 7.82 -2.65 -7.07
N ASN A 94 7.31 -3.07 -5.92
CA ASN A 94 7.13 -4.48 -5.60
C ASN A 94 5.67 -4.89 -5.76
N LEU A 95 5.42 -5.86 -6.65
CA LEU A 95 4.13 -6.48 -6.93
C LEU A 95 4.15 -7.99 -6.63
N SER A 96 5.17 -8.51 -5.93
CA SER A 96 5.28 -9.94 -5.63
C SER A 96 4.05 -10.53 -4.91
N GLY A 97 3.76 -11.81 -5.15
CA GLY A 97 2.62 -12.53 -4.58
C GLY A 97 1.22 -12.12 -5.09
N ASN A 98 1.11 -11.12 -5.96
CA ASN A 98 -0.16 -10.64 -6.53
C ASN A 98 -0.72 -11.57 -7.63
N LYS A 99 -1.80 -11.14 -8.31
CA LYS A 99 -2.53 -11.89 -9.34
C LYS A 99 -2.29 -11.34 -10.75
N ILE A 100 -1.04 -10.99 -11.01
CA ILE A 100 -0.55 -10.59 -12.34
C ILE A 100 -0.36 -11.86 -13.18
N LYS A 101 -1.19 -12.02 -14.22
CA LYS A 101 -1.23 -13.21 -15.10
C LYS A 101 -0.46 -13.01 -16.40
N ASP A 102 -0.66 -11.84 -17.02
CA ASP A 102 -0.26 -11.58 -18.41
C ASP A 102 0.61 -10.33 -18.50
N LEU A 103 1.49 -10.28 -19.50
CA LEU A 103 2.32 -9.10 -19.78
C LEU A 103 1.50 -7.85 -20.13
N SER A 104 0.26 -8.01 -20.60
CA SER A 104 -0.67 -6.90 -20.84
C SER A 104 -1.04 -6.15 -19.55
N THR A 105 -1.08 -6.83 -18.40
CA THR A 105 -1.40 -6.24 -17.10
C THR A 105 -0.33 -5.22 -16.65
N ILE A 106 0.95 -5.50 -16.95
CA ILE A 106 2.09 -4.61 -16.64
C ILE A 106 2.43 -3.63 -17.77
N GLY A 107 1.82 -3.78 -18.95
CA GLY A 107 2.02 -2.88 -20.09
C GLY A 107 1.85 -1.38 -19.78
N PRO A 108 0.93 -0.94 -18.90
CA PRO A 108 0.83 0.46 -18.49
C PRO A 108 2.04 1.00 -17.71
N LEU A 109 2.84 0.14 -17.06
CA LEU A 109 4.02 0.57 -16.30
C LEU A 109 5.09 1.22 -17.19
N LYS A 110 5.03 1.02 -18.51
CA LYS A 110 5.94 1.67 -19.47
C LYS A 110 5.88 3.21 -19.41
N GLU A 111 4.77 3.79 -18.94
CA GLU A 111 4.59 5.24 -18.79
C GLU A 111 5.31 5.78 -17.53
N LEU A 112 5.71 4.92 -16.59
CA LEU A 112 6.59 5.28 -15.47
C LEU A 112 8.03 5.37 -15.97
N GLY A 113 8.40 6.53 -16.54
CA GLY A 113 9.73 6.76 -17.10
C GLY A 113 10.88 6.66 -16.09
N ALA A 114 10.60 6.84 -14.80
CA ALA A 114 11.58 6.75 -13.71
C ALA A 114 11.75 5.32 -13.13
N LEU A 115 10.96 4.34 -13.56
CA LEU A 115 10.94 3.00 -12.95
C LEU A 115 12.23 2.21 -13.26
N LYS A 116 13.13 2.11 -12.28
CA LYS A 116 14.41 1.39 -12.36
C LYS A 116 14.28 -0.08 -11.94
N SER A 117 13.43 -0.40 -10.96
CA SER A 117 13.30 -1.74 -10.38
C SER A 117 11.84 -2.19 -10.24
N LEU A 118 11.57 -3.46 -10.59
CA LEU A 118 10.26 -4.11 -10.54
C LEU A 118 10.41 -5.53 -10.02
N ASP A 119 9.63 -5.88 -9.00
CA ASP A 119 9.52 -7.25 -8.47
C ASP A 119 8.12 -7.81 -8.77
N LEU A 120 8.08 -8.97 -9.45
CA LEU A 120 6.90 -9.73 -9.84
C LEU A 120 6.98 -11.17 -9.32
N PHE A 121 7.89 -11.48 -8.39
CA PHE A 121 8.10 -12.81 -7.87
C PHE A 121 6.79 -13.42 -7.32
N ASN A 122 6.60 -14.73 -7.49
CA ASN A 122 5.37 -15.43 -7.08
C ASN A 122 4.05 -14.90 -7.74
N CYS A 123 4.13 -14.16 -8.84
CA CYS A 123 2.99 -13.91 -9.73
C CYS A 123 2.84 -14.99 -10.81
N GLU A 124 1.65 -15.14 -11.39
CA GLU A 124 1.39 -16.13 -12.45
C GLU A 124 2.19 -15.84 -13.73
N VAL A 125 2.43 -14.56 -14.04
CA VAL A 125 3.21 -14.09 -15.21
C VAL A 125 4.65 -14.61 -15.28
N THR A 126 5.25 -14.97 -14.14
CA THR A 126 6.63 -15.49 -14.07
C THR A 126 6.78 -16.89 -14.69
N ASN A 127 5.67 -17.60 -14.89
CA ASN A 127 5.62 -18.93 -15.52
C ASN A 127 5.58 -18.87 -17.06
N LEU A 128 5.55 -17.67 -17.65
CA LEU A 128 5.54 -17.51 -19.10
C LEU A 128 6.92 -17.79 -19.71
N ASN A 129 6.94 -18.40 -20.90
CA ASN A 129 8.18 -18.59 -21.66
C ASN A 129 8.83 -17.24 -22.00
N GLU A 130 10.16 -17.17 -21.91
CA GLU A 130 10.94 -15.95 -22.15
C GLU A 130 10.47 -14.74 -21.30
N TYR A 131 9.92 -14.99 -20.10
CA TYR A 131 9.33 -13.98 -19.22
C TYR A 131 10.25 -12.76 -19.02
N ARG A 132 11.49 -12.94 -18.53
CA ARG A 132 12.44 -11.83 -18.28
C ARG A 132 12.70 -11.01 -19.55
N ASP A 133 13.05 -11.69 -20.66
CA ASP A 133 13.30 -11.05 -21.95
C ASP A 133 12.08 -10.24 -22.44
N ASN A 134 10.88 -10.78 -22.26
CA ASN A 134 9.66 -10.13 -22.71
C ASN A 134 9.25 -8.95 -21.81
N VAL A 135 9.56 -8.99 -20.51
CA VAL A 135 9.43 -7.83 -19.62
C VAL A 135 10.42 -6.73 -20.00
N PHE A 136 11.72 -7.04 -20.18
CA PHE A 136 12.72 -6.03 -20.58
C PHE A 136 12.45 -5.45 -21.98
N LYS A 137 11.89 -6.23 -22.92
CA LYS A 137 11.42 -5.70 -24.23
C LYS A 137 10.21 -4.77 -24.09
N LEU A 138 9.34 -5.00 -23.11
CA LEU A 138 8.12 -4.22 -22.87
C LEU A 138 8.38 -2.94 -22.06
N LEU A 139 9.29 -3.02 -21.09
CA LEU A 139 9.67 -1.97 -20.14
C LEU A 139 11.17 -1.64 -20.30
N PRO A 140 11.58 -0.97 -21.39
CA PRO A 140 13.00 -0.74 -21.71
C PRO A 140 13.70 0.24 -20.76
N GLN A 141 12.97 0.96 -19.90
CA GLN A 141 13.55 1.76 -18.81
C GLN A 141 14.05 0.91 -17.63
N LEU A 142 13.58 -0.34 -17.52
CA LEU A 142 13.80 -1.17 -16.36
C LEU A 142 15.25 -1.66 -16.31
N THR A 143 15.91 -1.43 -15.18
CA THR A 143 17.28 -1.89 -14.93
C THR A 143 17.28 -3.26 -14.24
N TYR A 144 16.42 -3.43 -13.23
CA TYR A 144 16.33 -4.63 -12.40
C TYR A 144 14.93 -5.24 -12.44
N LEU A 145 14.87 -6.56 -12.59
CA LEU A 145 13.66 -7.36 -12.54
C LEU A 145 13.84 -8.51 -11.55
N ASP A 146 12.93 -8.64 -10.58
CA ASP A 146 12.97 -9.66 -9.53
C ASP A 146 14.32 -9.70 -8.76
N GLY A 147 14.96 -8.54 -8.60
CA GLY A 147 16.26 -8.38 -7.94
C GLY A 147 17.50 -8.53 -8.84
N TYR A 148 17.35 -8.80 -10.15
CA TYR A 148 18.48 -9.05 -11.06
C TYR A 148 18.40 -8.21 -12.34
N ASP A 149 19.54 -7.77 -12.87
CA ASP A 149 19.64 -7.10 -14.16
C ASP A 149 19.49 -8.08 -15.35
N LYS A 150 19.57 -7.56 -16.58
CA LYS A 150 19.50 -8.33 -17.83
C LYS A 150 20.68 -9.31 -18.04
N ASP A 151 21.77 -9.16 -17.31
CA ASP A 151 22.98 -10.00 -17.38
C ASP A 151 23.06 -10.94 -16.15
N ASP A 152 21.94 -11.12 -15.43
CA ASP A 152 21.78 -11.88 -14.17
C ASP A 152 22.70 -11.41 -13.02
N LYS A 153 23.03 -10.11 -12.96
CA LYS A 153 23.69 -9.50 -11.79
C LYS A 153 22.65 -9.04 -10.78
N GLU A 154 22.85 -9.39 -9.52
CA GLU A 154 22.04 -8.95 -8.39
C GLU A 154 22.08 -7.42 -8.25
N ALA A 155 20.93 -6.81 -7.94
CA ALA A 155 20.83 -5.39 -7.65
C ALA A 155 21.61 -5.05 -6.36
N PRO A 156 22.21 -3.85 -6.25
CA PRO A 156 22.72 -3.38 -4.96
C PRO A 156 21.57 -3.26 -3.95
N ASP A 157 21.86 -3.47 -2.67
CA ASP A 157 20.87 -3.35 -1.58
C ASP A 157 20.19 -1.97 -1.63
N SER A 158 18.94 -1.93 -2.09
CA SER A 158 18.28 -0.69 -2.55
C SER A 158 17.99 0.32 -1.43
N ASP A 159 18.21 -0.07 -0.17
CA ASP A 159 17.89 0.74 1.01
C ASP A 159 18.97 1.81 1.29
N GLY A 160 20.12 1.76 0.61
CA GLY A 160 21.16 2.80 0.70
C GLY A 160 21.03 3.96 -0.30
N GLU A 161 20.45 3.73 -1.49
CA GLU A 161 20.55 4.68 -2.61
C GLU A 161 19.46 5.77 -2.64
N VAL A 162 18.36 5.62 -1.89
CA VAL A 162 17.26 6.61 -1.84
C VAL A 162 17.74 7.99 -1.36
N TYR A 163 18.83 8.02 -0.60
CA TYR A 163 19.44 9.20 0.03
C TYR A 163 20.60 9.83 -0.76
N ALA A 164 21.14 9.13 -1.78
CA ALA A 164 22.35 9.56 -2.48
C ALA A 164 22.08 10.56 -3.62
N GLU A 165 20.94 10.44 -4.30
CA GLU A 165 20.57 11.28 -5.45
C GLU A 165 19.84 12.58 -5.04
N GLY A 166 20.35 13.25 -3.99
CA GLY A 166 19.81 14.50 -3.44
C GLY A 166 20.88 15.55 -3.10
N LEU A 167 22.09 15.39 -3.65
CA LEU A 167 23.25 16.25 -3.45
C LEU A 167 23.90 16.60 -4.80
N ASP A 168 23.15 17.23 -5.70
CA ASP A 168 23.65 17.94 -6.88
C ASP A 168 22.62 19.02 -7.28
N ASP A 169 23.10 20.13 -7.86
CA ASP A 169 22.39 21.38 -8.20
C ASP A 169 21.84 22.20 -7.00
N ASP A 170 22.74 22.91 -6.34
CA ASP A 170 22.71 24.39 -6.25
C ASP A 170 24.14 24.89 -5.84
N GLU A 171 25.15 24.54 -6.65
CA GLU A 171 26.41 25.34 -6.71
C GLU A 171 26.16 26.51 -7.66
N ASP A 172 25.75 27.66 -7.14
CA ASP A 172 25.86 28.94 -7.85
C ASP A 172 26.91 29.79 -7.12
N ASP A 173 28.03 30.00 -7.80
CA ASP A 173 29.12 30.90 -7.38
C ASP A 173 28.61 32.35 -7.25
N GLU A 174 28.76 32.95 -6.07
CA GLU A 174 29.17 34.35 -6.00
C GLU A 174 30.37 34.48 -5.04
N GLU A 175 31.57 34.54 -5.62
CA GLU A 175 32.77 35.07 -4.96
C GLU A 175 32.51 36.53 -4.58
N ASP A 176 32.68 36.89 -3.30
CA ASP A 176 32.90 38.30 -2.91
C ASP A 176 33.99 38.36 -1.82
N GLU A 177 35.23 38.60 -2.26
CA GLU A 177 36.39 38.92 -1.40
C GLU A 177 36.43 40.44 -1.14
N GLU A 178 36.00 40.90 0.05
CA GLU A 178 36.35 42.23 0.59
C GLU A 178 36.53 42.07 2.11
N GLU A 179 37.76 41.79 2.58
CA GLU A 179 38.77 42.74 3.06
C GLU A 179 38.59 43.13 4.55
N TYR A 180 39.73 43.20 5.24
CA TYR A 180 39.85 43.26 6.70
C TYR A 180 39.74 44.70 7.20
N ASP A 181 39.04 44.93 8.34
CA ASP A 181 39.22 46.15 9.14
C ASP A 181 39.69 45.78 10.56
N GLU A 182 40.99 46.00 10.81
CA GLU A 182 41.70 45.71 12.06
C GLU A 182 41.88 47.02 12.86
N ASP A 183 40.78 47.63 13.33
CA ASP A 183 40.87 48.80 14.23
C ASP A 183 39.62 48.97 15.15
N ALA A 184 39.54 48.14 16.20
CA ALA A 184 38.63 48.36 17.33
C ALA A 184 39.35 48.10 18.68
N PRO A 185 39.40 49.07 19.60
CA PRO A 185 40.27 49.02 20.78
C PRO A 185 39.70 48.15 21.92
N PRO A 186 40.56 47.60 22.80
CA PRO A 186 40.13 46.95 24.03
C PRO A 186 39.81 47.97 25.13
N GLY A 187 38.71 47.73 25.85
CA GLY A 187 38.42 48.22 27.20
C GLY A 187 37.56 47.14 27.85
N ASP A 188 38.09 46.37 28.79
CA ASP A 188 38.23 46.71 30.23
C ASP A 188 36.86 46.77 30.93
N GLU A 189 36.59 45.67 31.65
CA GLU A 189 35.98 45.58 32.99
C GLU A 189 34.52 46.10 33.14
N GLU A 190 33.67 45.69 34.09
CA GLU A 190 33.86 45.03 35.40
C GLU A 190 32.76 43.96 35.65
N ASP A 191 32.88 43.28 36.80
CA ASP A 191 32.00 42.29 37.41
C ASP A 191 30.50 42.68 37.52
N GLU A 192 29.61 41.69 37.62
CA GLU A 192 28.73 41.58 38.81
C GLU A 192 28.28 40.12 39.06
N GLU A 193 28.32 39.70 40.34
CA GLU A 193 27.82 38.41 40.82
C GLU A 193 26.36 38.52 41.30
N GLY A 194 25.70 37.37 41.51
CA GLY A 194 24.42 37.25 42.22
C GLY A 194 23.20 37.11 41.30
N ASP A 195 22.13 36.41 41.69
CA ASP A 195 21.92 35.67 42.94
C ASP A 195 21.03 34.44 42.69
N GLU A 196 21.10 33.46 43.59
CA GLU A 196 20.19 32.31 43.62
C GLU A 196 18.93 32.69 44.40
N GLU A 197 17.74 32.65 43.78
CA GLU A 197 16.48 32.61 44.54
C GLU A 197 15.60 31.45 44.06
N GLU A 198 15.45 30.46 44.94
CA GLU A 198 14.37 29.48 44.93
C GLU A 198 13.08 30.20 45.37
N GLU A 199 11.95 29.98 44.68
CA GLU A 199 10.64 30.13 45.32
C GLU A 199 9.83 28.82 45.20
N GLU A 200 9.69 28.16 46.34
CA GLU A 200 8.60 27.24 46.61
C GLU A 200 7.29 28.04 46.75
N ASN A 201 6.20 27.57 46.13
CA ASN A 201 4.82 27.85 46.54
C ASN A 201 4.00 26.64 46.09
N GLU A 202 3.69 25.73 47.00
CA GLU A 202 2.52 25.76 47.90
C GLU A 202 1.22 25.31 47.19
N GLU A 203 0.92 24.04 47.51
CA GLU A 203 -0.37 23.36 47.62
C GLU A 203 -1.65 24.22 47.49
N GLU A 204 -2.54 23.82 46.57
CA GLU A 204 -3.99 23.87 46.79
C GLU A 204 -4.55 22.45 46.68
N GLU A 205 -4.85 21.83 47.83
CA GLU A 205 -5.80 20.71 47.94
C GLU A 205 -7.25 21.24 47.97
N GLU A 206 -8.22 20.34 48.23
CA GLU A 206 -9.65 20.60 48.44
C GLU A 206 -10.51 20.87 47.16
N GLU A 207 -11.67 20.23 46.96
CA GLU A 207 -12.20 19.01 47.56
C GLU A 207 -13.26 18.37 46.62
N ASP A 208 -13.62 17.14 46.96
CA ASP A 208 -14.75 16.29 46.53
C ASP A 208 -16.06 16.98 46.07
N LEU A 209 -16.84 16.31 45.22
CA LEU A 209 -18.27 16.04 45.49
C LEU A 209 -18.91 15.06 44.49
N SER A 210 -19.02 13.81 44.93
CA SER A 210 -20.22 12.94 44.88
C SER A 210 -21.00 12.71 43.56
N GLY A 211 -21.23 11.43 43.21
CA GLY A 211 -22.18 11.05 42.16
C GLY A 211 -22.31 9.55 41.89
N GLU A 212 -22.31 8.71 42.92
CA GLU A 212 -22.65 7.29 42.80
C GLU A 212 -24.19 7.07 42.80
N GLU A 213 -24.58 5.83 42.48
CA GLU A 213 -25.91 5.22 42.73
C GLU A 213 -27.07 5.64 41.79
N GLU A 214 -27.98 4.75 41.35
CA GLU A 214 -28.08 3.28 41.42
C GLU A 214 -29.20 2.79 40.44
N GLU A 215 -29.23 1.47 40.12
CA GLU A 215 -30.41 0.56 40.01
C GLU A 215 -31.70 0.99 39.23
N GLU A 216 -32.63 0.15 38.75
CA GLU A 216 -32.71 -1.29 38.40
C GLU A 216 -33.93 -1.44 37.42
N ASP A 217 -34.39 -2.68 37.21
CA ASP A 217 -35.74 -3.08 36.76
C ASP A 217 -36.15 -2.97 35.27
N ASP A 218 -37.09 -3.78 34.78
CA ASP A 218 -37.18 -5.27 34.78
C ASP A 218 -38.25 -5.69 33.73
N LEU A 219 -38.29 -6.97 33.38
CA LEU A 219 -39.40 -7.74 32.77
C LEU A 219 -40.29 -7.10 31.66
N ASN A 220 -40.35 -7.79 30.51
CA ASN A 220 -41.63 -8.46 30.19
C ASN A 220 -41.49 -9.66 29.23
N ASP A 221 -42.21 -10.73 29.59
CA ASP A 221 -42.36 -11.95 28.81
C ASP A 221 -43.14 -11.76 27.50
N LYS A 222 -42.86 -12.61 26.52
CA LYS A 222 -43.90 -13.57 26.11
C LYS A 222 -43.39 -14.83 25.42
N GLU A 223 -43.73 -15.98 26.00
CA GLU A 223 -43.77 -17.26 25.33
C GLU A 223 -44.84 -17.29 24.22
N GLY A 224 -44.69 -18.23 23.31
CA GLY A 224 -45.59 -18.49 22.18
C GLY A 224 -45.29 -19.85 21.56
N ASP A 225 -45.57 -20.89 22.34
CA ASP A 225 -45.67 -22.28 21.89
C ASP A 225 -47.02 -22.47 21.16
N ASP A 226 -47.05 -23.28 20.10
CA ASP A 226 -48.20 -24.10 19.70
C ASP A 226 -47.84 -24.89 18.42
N ASP A 227 -48.07 -26.20 18.48
CA ASP A 227 -47.96 -27.15 17.37
C ASP A 227 -49.05 -26.91 16.30
N ASP A 228 -48.84 -27.43 15.08
CA ASP A 228 -49.73 -28.49 14.59
C ASP A 228 -49.21 -29.19 13.32
N GLU A 229 -49.49 -30.48 13.25
CA GLU A 229 -49.24 -31.37 12.11
C GLU A 229 -50.37 -31.22 11.06
N GLU A 230 -50.09 -31.48 9.77
CA GLU A 230 -50.75 -32.60 9.06
C GLU A 230 -50.26 -32.80 7.61
N GLU A 231 -49.86 -34.05 7.38
CA GLU A 231 -49.98 -34.90 6.20
C GLU A 231 -50.09 -34.36 4.75
N GLY A 232 -49.28 -35.01 3.91
CA GLY A 232 -49.39 -35.03 2.45
C GLY A 232 -48.63 -36.23 1.87
N GLU A 233 -48.89 -37.44 2.41
CA GLU A 233 -48.31 -38.70 1.89
C GLU A 233 -48.85 -39.10 0.50
N GLN A 234 -48.17 -40.09 -0.11
CA GLN A 234 -48.53 -40.85 -1.32
C GLN A 234 -48.31 -40.08 -2.63
N ASN A 235 -47.78 -40.66 -3.71
CA ASN A 235 -47.18 -41.97 -4.05
C ASN A 235 -46.37 -41.69 -5.36
N ASP A 236 -45.50 -42.51 -5.95
CA ASP A 236 -45.01 -43.86 -5.74
C ASP A 236 -43.62 -43.95 -6.44
N GLU A 237 -42.92 -45.07 -6.23
CA GLU A 237 -42.12 -45.88 -7.19
C GLU A 237 -41.73 -45.26 -8.58
N GLU A 238 -40.54 -45.50 -9.16
CA GLU A 238 -39.81 -46.78 -9.17
C GLU A 238 -38.32 -46.62 -9.59
N ARG A 239 -37.49 -47.62 -9.25
CA ARG A 239 -36.09 -47.74 -9.71
C ARG A 239 -36.03 -48.30 -11.14
N GLY A 240 -35.22 -47.69 -12.02
CA GLY A 240 -34.91 -48.25 -13.35
C GLY A 240 -33.44 -48.16 -13.75
N GLN A 241 -32.80 -49.28 -14.09
CA GLN A 241 -31.39 -49.34 -14.52
C GLN A 241 -31.22 -49.55 -16.04
N LYS A 242 -30.09 -49.06 -16.58
CA LYS A 242 -29.27 -49.66 -17.67
C LYS A 242 -29.72 -49.58 -19.16
N ARG A 243 -28.81 -48.93 -19.93
CA ARG A 243 -28.06 -49.43 -21.12
C ARG A 243 -28.58 -49.22 -22.57
N LYS A 244 -27.61 -48.69 -23.35
CA LYS A 244 -27.17 -49.04 -24.73
C LYS A 244 -27.75 -48.31 -25.95
N ARG A 245 -26.85 -48.11 -26.93
CA ARG A 245 -27.05 -47.68 -28.32
C ARG A 245 -27.61 -48.81 -29.18
N GLU A 246 -28.31 -48.45 -30.25
CA GLU A 246 -28.07 -48.74 -31.70
C GLU A 246 -29.07 -47.81 -32.46
N LEU A 247 -28.67 -46.98 -33.45
CA LEU A 247 -28.47 -47.25 -34.89
C LEU A 247 -29.73 -47.75 -35.62
N ASP A 248 -30.27 -46.92 -36.52
CA ASP A 248 -31.19 -47.18 -37.65
C ASP A 248 -30.98 -46.01 -38.66
N GLU A 249 -30.68 -46.28 -39.94
CA GLU A 249 -31.58 -46.23 -41.13
C GLU A 249 -31.91 -44.80 -41.64
N GLU A 250 -32.06 -44.49 -42.93
CA GLU A 250 -31.62 -45.07 -44.24
C GLU A 250 -31.88 -44.00 -45.35
N GLY A 251 -31.49 -44.26 -46.62
CA GLY A 251 -31.79 -43.41 -47.79
C GLY A 251 -30.59 -42.55 -48.25
N GLU A 252 -29.78 -42.91 -49.26
CA GLU A 252 -30.02 -43.32 -50.66
C GLU A 252 -30.35 -42.17 -51.63
N GLU A 253 -29.48 -42.06 -52.67
CA GLU A 253 -29.72 -41.68 -54.08
C GLU A 253 -30.17 -40.21 -54.38
N ASP A 254 -29.88 -39.53 -55.49
CA ASP A 254 -28.97 -39.66 -56.66
C ASP A 254 -28.86 -38.23 -57.30
N ASP A 255 -28.05 -37.85 -58.30
CA ASP A 255 -27.19 -38.52 -59.33
C ASP A 255 -25.99 -37.55 -59.66
N ASP A 256 -25.04 -37.94 -60.53
CA ASP A 256 -24.01 -37.07 -61.12
C ASP A 256 -24.44 -36.47 -62.49
N ASP A 257 -24.09 -35.20 -62.79
CA ASP A 257 -23.74 -34.69 -64.15
C ASP A 257 -23.08 -33.28 -64.09
#